data_AF-A0A0B7MG34-F1
#
_entry.id   AF-A0A0B7MG34-F1
#
_cell.length_a   1.000
_cell.length_b   1.000
_cell.length_c   1.000
_cell.angle_alpha   90.00
_cell.angle_beta   90.00
_cell.angle_gamma   90.00
#
_symmetry.space_group_name_H-M   'P 1'
#
loop_
_entity.id
_entity.type
_entity.pdbx_description
1 polymer ?
#
loop_
_entity_poly.entity_id
_entity_poly.type
_entity_poly.pdbx_seq_one_letter_code
_entity_poly.pdbx_strand_id
1 'polypeptide(L)'
;MLIKSASAIALCMVPLVIMIYFMGNTLLCFFGKDYIEAYGLLKLLVLSSFFVTIYMLFLPIQNIKMKPQRITLLNSLRASLLLSLSYTFIKKLGITGYGYAWMITYGILGLGVAGIAIALYLTHRIKAESKG
;
A
#
# COMPACT_ATOMS: atom_id res chain seq x y z
N MET A 1 -16.13 14.26 -3.43
CA MET A 1 -15.71 14.00 -2.04
C MET A 1 -14.42 13.17 -2.00
N LEU A 2 -14.39 11.97 -2.59
CA LEU A 2 -13.22 11.07 -2.64
C LEU A 2 -11.91 11.69 -3.15
N ILE A 3 -11.93 12.46 -4.24
CA ILE A 3 -10.70 13.06 -4.81
C ILE A 3 -10.08 14.10 -3.86
N LYS A 4 -10.90 14.90 -3.18
CA LYS A 4 -10.44 15.88 -2.19
C LYS A 4 -9.78 15.18 -1.00
N SER A 5 -10.40 14.11 -0.50
CA SER A 5 -9.84 13.30 0.59
C SER A 5 -8.53 12.61 0.19
N ALA A 6 -8.45 12.05 -1.02
CA ALA A 6 -7.24 11.41 -1.53
C ALA A 6 -6.08 12.42 -1.67
N SER A 7 -6.36 13.63 -2.16
CA SER A 7 -5.37 14.71 -2.26
C SER A 7 -4.87 15.17 -0.90
N ALA A 8 -5.76 15.33 0.09
CA ALA A 8 -5.37 15.69 1.45
C ALA A 8 -4.49 14.60 2.09
N ILE A 9 -4.84 13.32 1.91
CA ILE A 9 -4.02 12.19 2.39
C ILE A 9 -2.63 12.25 1.75
N ALA A 10 -2.55 12.39 0.43
CA ALA A 10 -1.27 12.45 -0.27
C ALA A 10 -0.39 13.62 0.21
N LEU A 11 -0.99 14.79 0.42
CA LEU A 11 -0.29 15.99 0.90
C LEU A 11 0.28 15.80 2.31
N CYS A 12 -0.49 15.21 3.23
CA CYS A 12 -0.03 14.94 4.59
C CYS A 12 0.96 13.78 4.66
N MET A 13 0.85 12.79 3.77
CA MET A 13 1.72 11.61 3.80
C MET A 13 3.17 11.95 3.51
N VAL A 14 3.46 12.78 2.51
CA VAL A 14 4.85 13.10 2.14
C VAL A 14 5.68 13.63 3.32
N PRO A 15 5.25 14.68 4.06
CA PRO A 15 6.03 15.19 5.19
C PRO A 15 6.11 14.17 6.34
N LEU A 16 5.05 13.41 6.60
CA LEU A 16 5.06 12.35 7.62
C LEU A 16 6.04 11.22 7.28
N VAL A 17 6.06 10.78 6.03
CA VAL A 17 7.00 9.76 5.54
C VAL A 17 8.43 10.26 5.67
N ILE A 18 8.72 11.49 5.25
CA ILE A 18 10.06 12.09 5.38
C ILE A 18 10.47 12.14 6.86
N MET A 19 9.59 12.67 7.73
CA MET A 19 9.85 12.77 9.16
C MET A 19 10.17 11.41 9.78
N ILE A 20 9.32 10.40 9.58
CA ILE A 20 9.52 9.07 10.18
C ILE A 20 10.70 8.34 9.53
N TYR A 21 10.96 8.54 8.24
CA TYR A 21 12.08 7.90 7.55
C TYR A 21 13.43 8.37 8.10
N PHE A 22 13.59 9.65 8.43
CA PHE A 22 14.85 10.20 8.96
C PHE A 22 14.93 10.16 10.50
N MET A 23 13.81 10.37 11.20
CA MET A 23 13.75 10.43 12.67
C MET A 23 13.29 9.11 13.31
N GLY A 24 13.01 8.08 12.52
CA GLY A 24 12.45 6.82 12.99
C GLY A 24 13.33 6.12 14.03
N ASN A 25 14.65 6.27 13.96
CA ASN A 25 15.58 5.73 14.96
C ASN A 25 15.34 6.36 16.34
N THR A 26 15.19 7.68 16.39
CA THR A 26 14.88 8.41 17.64
C THR A 26 13.52 8.01 18.18
N LEU A 27 12.52 7.86 17.30
CA LEU A 27 11.20 7.36 17.65
C LEU A 27 11.25 5.96 18.28
N LEU A 28 12.01 5.04 17.68
CA LEU A 28 12.16 3.67 18.17
C LEU A 28 12.92 3.59 19.50
N CYS A 29 13.88 4.48 19.72
CA CYS A 29 14.66 4.55 20.96
C CYS A 29 13.77 4.76 22.21
N PHE A 30 12.65 5.49 22.08
CA PHE A 30 11.68 5.66 23.18
C PHE A 30 11.04 4.35 23.64
N PHE A 31 11.00 3.34 22.78
CA PHE A 31 10.46 2.01 23.09
C PHE A 31 11.52 1.03 23.60
N GLY A 32 12.80 1.41 23.55
CA GLY A 32 13.93 0.59 23.98
C GLY A 32 14.97 0.37 22.88
N LYS A 33 16.17 -0.04 23.28
CA LYS A 33 17.29 -0.23 22.35
C LYS A 33 17.05 -1.36 21.35
N ASP A 34 16.36 -2.42 21.76
CA ASP A 34 16.07 -3.57 20.89
C ASP A 34 15.14 -3.18 19.71
N TYR A 35 14.32 -2.13 19.88
CA TYR A 35 13.47 -1.62 18.80
C TYR A 35 14.23 -0.87 17.72
N ILE A 36 15.43 -0.37 18.02
CA ILE A 36 16.30 0.31 17.04
C ILE A 36 16.70 -0.67 15.93
N GLU A 37 16.85 -1.96 16.24
CA GLU A 37 17.17 -2.99 15.23
C GLU A 37 16.07 -3.10 14.16
N ALA A 38 14.82 -2.77 14.51
CA ALA A 38 13.69 -2.74 13.59
C ALA A 38 13.61 -1.44 12.75
N TYR A 39 14.59 -0.53 12.84
CA TYR A 39 14.59 0.71 12.06
C TYR A 39 14.59 0.46 10.54
N GLY A 40 15.29 -0.59 10.09
CA GLY A 40 15.25 -1.02 8.68
C GLY A 40 13.84 -1.39 8.24
N LEU A 41 13.11 -2.15 9.07
CA LEU A 41 11.72 -2.50 8.84
C LEU A 41 10.83 -1.24 8.82
N LEU A 42 10.98 -0.33 9.77
CA LEU A 42 10.19 0.91 9.85
C LEU A 42 10.32 1.72 8.55
N LYS A 43 11.55 1.90 8.04
CA LYS A 43 11.78 2.61 6.77
C LYS A 43 11.01 1.98 5.61
N LEU A 44 11.04 0.64 5.49
CA LEU A 44 10.31 -0.07 4.45
C LEU A 44 8.80 0.09 4.58
N LEU A 45 8.26 0.00 5.80
CA LEU A 45 6.82 0.18 6.04
C LEU A 45 6.38 1.61 5.70
N VAL A 46 7.14 2.61 6.12
CA VAL A 46 6.84 4.02 5.85
C VAL A 46 6.93 4.34 4.37
N LEU A 47 7.92 3.81 3.64
CA LEU A 47 7.97 3.94 2.18
C LEU A 47 6.84 3.19 1.47
N SER A 48 6.48 1.99 1.95
CA SER A 48 5.38 1.21 1.36
C SER A 48 4.02 1.88 1.51
N SER A 49 3.90 2.82 2.45
CA SER A 49 2.65 3.48 2.81
C SER A 49 2.00 4.19 1.61
N PHE A 50 2.77 4.67 0.63
CA PHE A 50 2.23 5.20 -0.63
C PHE A 50 1.42 4.15 -1.40
N PHE A 51 1.95 2.92 -1.54
CA PHE A 51 1.25 1.84 -2.22
C PHE A 51 0.06 1.33 -1.40
N VAL A 52 0.23 1.23 -0.08
CA VAL A 52 -0.84 0.84 0.85
C VAL A 52 -2.01 1.81 0.75
N THR A 53 -1.76 3.11 0.69
CA THR A 53 -2.80 4.14 0.57
C THR A 53 -3.60 4.01 -0.71
N ILE A 54 -2.95 3.75 -1.85
CA ILE A 54 -3.65 3.50 -3.13
C ILE A 54 -4.61 2.30 -2.98
N TYR A 55 -4.12 1.20 -2.41
CA TYR A 55 -4.93 0.00 -2.18
C TYR A 55 -6.10 0.27 -1.22
N MET A 56 -5.85 0.97 -0.11
CA MET A 56 -6.86 1.30 0.90
C MET A 56 -7.95 2.24 0.37
N LEU A 57 -7.61 3.22 -0.48
CA LEU A 57 -8.59 4.10 -1.11
C LEU A 57 -9.53 3.35 -2.08
N PHE A 58 -9.07 2.23 -2.64
CA PHE A 58 -9.87 1.43 -3.55
C PHE A 58 -10.85 0.48 -2.86
N LEU A 59 -10.54 0.03 -1.64
CA LEU A 59 -11.41 -0.89 -0.89
C LEU A 59 -12.83 -0.33 -0.67
N PRO A 60 -13.05 0.91 -0.21
CA PRO A 60 -14.38 1.50 -0.08
C PRO A 60 -15.12 1.59 -1.42
N ILE A 61 -14.42 1.89 -2.52
CA ILE A 61 -15.01 1.96 -3.86
C ILE A 61 -15.58 0.59 -4.27
N GLN A 62 -14.89 -0.50 -3.92
CA GLN A 62 -15.39 -1.86 -4.16
C GLN A 62 -16.54 -2.24 -3.24
N ASN A 63 -16.50 -1.82 -1.98
CA ASN A 63 -17.58 -2.05 -1.00
C ASN A 63 -18.88 -1.37 -1.43
N ILE A 64 -18.83 -0.10 -1.84
CA ILE A 64 -20.01 0.66 -2.32
C ILE A 64 -20.59 0.02 -3.58
N LYS A 65 -19.75 -0.56 -4.44
CA LYS A 65 -20.19 -1.28 -5.64
C LYS A 65 -20.76 -2.69 -5.34
N MET A 66 -20.86 -3.10 -4.07
CA MET A 66 -21.48 -4.34 -3.61
C MET A 66 -20.98 -5.60 -4.34
N LYS A 67 -19.66 -5.68 -4.60
CA LYS A 67 -19.04 -6.88 -5.19
C LYS A 67 -18.16 -7.61 -4.16
N PRO A 68 -18.76 -8.25 -3.13
CA PRO A 68 -18.00 -8.89 -2.05
C PRO A 68 -17.03 -9.94 -2.57
N GLN A 69 -17.35 -10.65 -3.65
CA GLN A 69 -16.48 -11.65 -4.26
C GLN A 69 -15.13 -11.05 -4.70
N ARG A 70 -15.10 -9.82 -5.21
CA ARG A 70 -13.86 -9.15 -5.63
C ARG A 70 -13.00 -8.75 -4.44
N ILE A 71 -13.64 -8.36 -3.33
CA ILE A 71 -12.96 -8.02 -2.09
C ILE A 71 -12.34 -9.28 -1.47
N THR A 72 -13.09 -10.38 -1.43
CA THR A 72 -12.59 -11.68 -0.98
C THR A 72 -11.40 -12.11 -1.82
N LEU A 73 -11.48 -12.05 -3.16
CA LEU A 73 -10.36 -12.41 -4.04
C LEU A 73 -9.11 -11.56 -3.77
N LEU A 74 -9.25 -10.23 -3.66
CA LEU A 74 -8.13 -9.33 -3.37
C LEU A 74 -7.52 -9.61 -2.00
N ASN A 75 -8.34 -9.92 -0.99
CA ASN A 75 -7.86 -10.28 0.33
C ASN A 75 -7.15 -11.62 0.35
N SER A 76 -7.68 -12.64 -0.33
CA SER A 76 -7.04 -13.95 -0.46
C SER A 76 -5.69 -13.82 -1.18
N LEU A 77 -5.64 -13.08 -2.29
CA LEU A 77 -4.38 -12.82 -3.01
C LEU A 77 -3.36 -12.10 -2.12
N ARG A 78 -3.81 -11.06 -1.39
CA ARG A 78 -2.96 -10.33 -0.45
C ARG A 78 -2.41 -11.24 0.65
N ALA A 79 -3.26 -12.07 1.25
CA ALA A 79 -2.85 -12.99 2.32
C ALA A 79 -1.83 -14.00 1.79
N SER A 80 -2.09 -14.63 0.64
CA SER A 80 -1.20 -15.61 0.03
C SER A 80 0.17 -15.01 -0.33
N LEU A 81 0.19 -13.82 -0.95
CA LEU A 81 1.44 -13.12 -1.27
C LEU A 81 2.21 -12.76 0.00
N LEU A 82 1.53 -12.15 0.97
CA LEU A 82 2.21 -11.66 2.18
C LEU A 82 2.77 -12.82 3.00
N LEU A 83 2.03 -13.91 3.18
CA LEU A 83 2.49 -15.09 3.92
C LEU A 83 3.67 -15.76 3.22
N SER A 84 3.55 -16.00 1.91
CA SER A 84 4.59 -16.71 1.15
C SER A 84 5.89 -15.89 1.10
N LEU A 85 5.80 -14.60 0.77
CA LEU A 85 6.96 -13.72 0.70
C LEU A 85 7.58 -13.50 2.08
N SER A 86 6.76 -13.31 3.11
CA SER A 86 7.25 -13.10 4.47
C SER A 86 8.00 -14.34 4.97
N TYR A 87 7.47 -15.53 4.76
CA TYR A 87 8.14 -16.77 5.12
C TYR A 87 9.51 -16.91 4.44
N THR A 88 9.59 -16.62 3.14
CA THR A 88 10.85 -16.71 2.40
C THR A 88 11.84 -15.62 2.80
N PHE A 89 11.39 -14.38 2.97
CA PHE A 89 12.27 -13.25 3.21
C PHE A 89 12.72 -13.13 4.66
N ILE A 90 11.88 -13.47 5.64
CA ILE A 90 12.27 -13.47 7.05
C ILE A 90 13.44 -14.43 7.27
N LYS A 91 13.42 -15.61 6.65
CA LYS A 91 14.53 -16.57 6.73
C LYS A 91 15.86 -16.03 6.21
N LYS A 92 15.85 -15.07 5.26
CA LYS A 92 17.05 -14.55 4.61
C LYS A 92 17.50 -13.19 5.14
N LEU A 93 16.56 -12.35 5.57
CA LEU A 93 16.75 -10.92 5.86
C LEU A 93 16.31 -10.54 7.28
N GLY A 94 15.95 -11.52 8.11
CA GLY A 94 15.39 -11.29 9.45
C GLY A 94 14.06 -10.52 9.38
N ILE A 95 13.75 -9.77 10.43
CA ILE A 95 12.47 -9.04 10.52
C ILE A 95 12.28 -8.01 9.40
N THR A 96 13.36 -7.44 8.86
CA THR A 96 13.34 -6.54 7.70
C THR A 96 12.80 -7.22 6.45
N GLY A 97 12.94 -8.55 6.34
CA GLY A 97 12.35 -9.35 5.27
C GLY A 97 10.83 -9.21 5.18
N TYR A 98 10.13 -9.03 6.31
CA TYR A 98 8.71 -8.71 6.32
C TYR A 98 8.40 -7.38 5.63
N GLY A 99 9.25 -6.36 5.83
CA GLY A 99 9.09 -5.05 5.19
C GLY A 99 9.16 -5.14 3.66
N TYR A 100 10.07 -5.95 3.13
CA TYR A 100 10.15 -6.21 1.69
C TYR A 100 8.94 -6.98 1.17
N ALA A 101 8.51 -8.02 1.89
CA ALA A 101 7.31 -8.79 1.54
C ALA A 101 6.06 -7.90 1.50
N TRP A 102 5.92 -7.01 2.49
CA TRP A 102 4.86 -6.01 2.58
C TRP A 102 4.91 -5.05 1.40
N MET A 103 6.07 -4.43 1.13
CA MET A 103 6.23 -3.47 0.04
C MET A 103 5.93 -4.08 -1.33
N ILE A 104 6.42 -5.31 -1.59
CA ILE A 104 6.14 -6.00 -2.86
C ILE A 104 4.65 -6.35 -2.98
N THR A 105 4.05 -6.88 -1.92
CA THR A 105 2.62 -7.26 -1.93
C THR A 105 1.74 -6.05 -2.22
N TYR A 106 1.93 -4.94 -1.50
CA TYR A 106 1.15 -3.73 -1.73
C TYR A 106 1.55 -3.00 -3.02
N GLY A 107 2.79 -3.12 -3.47
CA GLY A 107 3.21 -2.64 -4.79
C GLY A 107 2.44 -3.33 -5.92
N ILE A 108 2.41 -4.67 -5.93
CA ILE A 108 1.66 -5.47 -6.92
C ILE A 108 0.16 -5.11 -6.87
N LEU A 109 -0.43 -5.13 -5.68
CA LEU A 109 -1.87 -4.90 -5.53
C LEU A 109 -2.27 -3.46 -5.82
N GLY A 110 -1.53 -2.49 -5.28
CA GLY A 110 -1.78 -1.06 -5.46
C GLY A 110 -1.64 -0.62 -6.91
N LEU A 111 -0.55 -1.00 -7.57
CA LEU A 111 -0.33 -0.69 -8.99
C LEU A 111 -1.32 -1.42 -9.89
N GLY A 112 -1.60 -2.71 -9.62
CA GLY A 112 -2.57 -3.49 -10.40
C GLY A 112 -3.97 -2.88 -10.34
N VAL A 113 -4.40 -2.46 -9.15
CA VAL A 113 -5.68 -1.77 -8.95
C VAL A 113 -5.71 -0.41 -9.65
N ALA A 114 -4.63 0.39 -9.53
CA ALA A 114 -4.54 1.69 -10.19
C ALA A 114 -4.60 1.55 -11.72
N GLY A 115 -3.86 0.58 -12.28
CA GLY A 115 -3.87 0.28 -13.71
C GLY A 115 -5.24 -0.10 -14.24
N ILE A 116 -5.97 -0.97 -13.53
CA ILE A 116 -7.35 -1.35 -13.91
C ILE A 116 -8.27 -0.13 -13.87
N ALA A 117 -8.15 0.72 -12.84
CA ALA A 117 -8.96 1.93 -12.73
C ALA A 117 -8.72 2.91 -13.89
N ILE A 118 -7.45 3.12 -14.26
CA ILE A 118 -7.06 3.98 -15.39
C ILE A 118 -7.58 3.40 -16.71
N ALA A 119 -7.41 2.10 -16.94
CA ALA A 119 -7.88 1.44 -18.16
C ALA A 119 -9.40 1.62 -18.34
N LEU A 120 -10.18 1.39 -17.28
CA LEU A 120 -11.64 1.59 -17.31
C LEU A 120 -12.02 3.05 -17.62
N TYR A 121 -11.31 4.02 -17.03
CA TYR A 121 -11.55 5.44 -17.30
C TYR A 121 -11.32 5.79 -18.77
N LEU A 122 -10.22 5.29 -19.37
CA LEU A 122 -9.89 5.53 -20.77
C LEU A 122 -10.94 4.90 -21.71
N THR A 123 -11.36 3.65 -21.47
CA THR A 123 -12.39 2.99 -22.30
C THR A 123 -13.73 3.73 -22.24
N HIS A 124 -14.12 4.22 -21.06
CA HIS A 124 -15.33 5.02 -20.91
C HIS A 124 -15.25 6.36 -21.65
N ARG A 125 -14.09 7.04 -21.60
CA ARG A 125 -13.86 8.29 -22.31
C ARG A 125 -13.95 8.11 -23.83
N ILE A 126 -13.25 7.12 -24.39
CA ILE A 126 -13.26 6.84 -25.83
C ILE A 126 -14.68 6.54 -26.34
N LYS A 127 -15.47 5.77 -25.56
CA LYS A 127 -16.86 5.46 -25.91
C LYS A 127 -17.79 6.68 -25.86
N ALA A 128 -17.45 7.69 -25.06
CA ALA A 128 -18.19 8.95 -25.01
C ALA A 128 -17.86 9.86 -26.20
N GLU A 129 -16.58 9.93 -26.59
CA GLU A 129 -16.12 10.69 -27.77
C GLU A 129 -16.61 10.05 -29.09
N SER A 130 -16.75 8.72 -29.17
CA SER A 130 -17.29 8.02 -30.34
C SER A 130 -18.80 8.19 -30.56
N LYS A 131 -19.53 8.77 -29.60
CA LYS A 131 -21.00 8.94 -29.65
C LYS A 131 -21.45 10.40 -29.85
N GLY A 132 -20.52 11.35 -29.89
CA GLY A 132 -20.78 12.76 -30.23
C GLY A 132 -20.30 13.05 -31.63
#